data_AF-A0A3A8T824-F1
#
_entry.id   AF-A0A3A8T824-F1
#
_cell.length_a   1.000
_cell.length_b   1.000
_cell.length_c   1.000
_cell.angle_alpha   90.00
_cell.angle_beta   90.00
_cell.angle_gamma   90.00
#
_symmetry.space_group_name_H-M   'P 1'
#
loop_
_entity.id
_entity.type
_entity.pdbx_description
1 polymer ?
#
loop_
_entity_poly.entity_id
_entity_poly.type
_entity_poly.pdbx_seq_one_letter_code
_entity_poly.pdbx_strand_id
1 'polypeptide(L)'
;MAAWAYKATNSKAGSGFTQFLANSHRFLARTAYYPPKRPDTKLVRAASAWNVAIGDTFHIYFGANEKRHLGSYTVMDPAKSGPGFAKAGTKGAFAEVRDTKLTDALTSMPGYKMDPFFECYVGYVLEPRRGVLVRQFKDVRWPGQHTLIQLP
;
A
#
# COMPACT_ATOMS: atom_id res chain seq x y z
N MET A 1 -8.64 -11.31 -11.69
CA MET A 1 -7.43 -10.79 -11.04
C MET A 1 -7.10 -9.47 -11.70
N ALA A 2 -7.22 -8.36 -10.97
CA ALA A 2 -6.94 -7.02 -11.50
C ALA A 2 -5.47 -6.66 -11.31
N ALA A 3 -4.98 -5.72 -12.13
CA ALA A 3 -3.68 -5.09 -11.95
C ALA A 3 -3.87 -3.65 -11.45
N TRP A 4 -3.00 -3.22 -10.56
CA TRP A 4 -3.07 -1.94 -9.88
C TRP A 4 -1.70 -1.26 -9.93
N ALA A 5 -1.67 0.04 -10.17
CA ALA A 5 -0.46 0.83 -10.08
C ALA A 5 -0.48 1.64 -8.78
N TYR A 6 0.55 1.46 -7.96
CA TYR A 6 0.79 2.25 -6.75
C TYR A 6 1.96 3.21 -6.96
N LYS A 7 1.73 4.50 -6.73
CA LYS A 7 2.75 5.56 -6.81
C LYS A 7 3.21 5.94 -5.41
N ALA A 8 4.41 5.48 -5.06
CA ALA A 8 5.17 5.96 -3.91
C ALA A 8 5.78 7.34 -4.20
N THR A 9 5.85 8.17 -3.17
CA THR A 9 6.30 9.57 -3.24
C THR A 9 7.18 9.89 -2.03
N ASN A 10 8.03 10.92 -2.16
CA ASN A 10 8.89 11.42 -1.07
C ASN A 10 8.13 11.92 0.15
N SER A 11 6.81 12.15 0.06
CA SER A 11 5.99 12.57 1.20
C SER A 11 5.78 11.49 2.27
N LYS A 12 6.05 10.22 1.93
CA LYS A 12 6.15 9.13 2.91
C LYS A 12 7.63 8.83 3.15
N ALA A 13 8.19 7.93 2.35
CA ALA A 13 9.61 7.59 2.38
C ALA A 13 10.15 7.46 0.96
N GLY A 14 11.47 7.51 0.84
CA GLY A 14 12.16 7.33 -0.44
C GLY A 14 11.91 5.96 -1.08
N SER A 15 12.36 5.82 -2.33
CA SER A 15 12.21 4.59 -3.11
C SER A 15 12.83 3.38 -2.41
N GLY A 16 14.00 3.54 -1.79
CA GLY A 16 14.70 2.48 -1.07
C GLY A 16 13.88 1.90 0.08
N PHE A 17 13.27 2.74 0.91
CA PHE A 17 12.46 2.25 2.03
C PHE A 17 11.14 1.61 1.57
N THR A 18 10.50 2.16 0.53
CA THR A 18 9.32 1.53 -0.06
C THR A 18 9.64 0.12 -0.58
N GLN A 19 10.78 -0.03 -1.25
CA GLN A 19 11.24 -1.33 -1.75
C GLN A 19 11.64 -2.27 -0.61
N PHE A 20 12.26 -1.76 0.46
CA PHE A 20 12.57 -2.52 1.67
C PHE A 20 11.30 -3.08 2.34
N LEU A 21 10.25 -2.27 2.52
CA LEU A 21 8.97 -2.77 3.05
C LEU A 21 8.36 -3.86 2.17
N ALA A 22 8.33 -3.65 0.86
CA ALA A 22 7.71 -4.60 -0.06
C ALA A 22 8.50 -5.92 -0.17
N ASN A 23 9.84 -5.87 -0.15
CA ASN A 23 10.69 -7.04 -0.32
C ASN A 23 10.99 -7.77 1.00
N SER A 24 11.35 -7.03 2.05
CA SER A 24 11.81 -7.60 3.33
C SER A 24 10.64 -7.90 4.27
N HIS A 25 9.66 -7.00 4.32
CA HIS A 25 8.49 -7.15 5.20
C HIS A 25 7.24 -7.64 4.48
N ARG A 26 7.31 -7.89 3.17
CA ARG A 26 6.17 -8.34 2.37
C ARG A 26 4.95 -7.44 2.58
N PHE A 27 5.16 -6.12 2.68
CA PHE A 27 4.09 -5.20 3.07
C PHE A 27 4.10 -3.89 2.28
N LEU A 28 2.90 -3.39 1.99
CA LEU A 28 2.69 -2.06 1.45
C LEU A 28 1.75 -1.26 2.34
N ALA A 29 2.31 -0.28 3.06
CA ALA A 29 1.55 0.59 3.96
C ALA A 29 0.64 1.56 3.20
N ARG A 30 -0.65 1.50 3.50
CA ARG A 30 -1.68 2.35 2.91
C ARG A 30 -2.83 2.56 3.87
N THR A 31 -3.17 3.80 4.20
CA THR A 31 -4.36 4.08 5.03
C THR A 31 -5.65 3.65 4.32
N ALA A 32 -6.56 3.06 5.09
CA ALA A 32 -7.92 2.71 4.72
C ALA A 32 -8.89 3.90 4.89
N TYR A 33 -8.58 4.81 5.82
CA TYR A 33 -9.36 6.02 6.11
C TYR A 33 -8.47 7.25 6.19
N TYR A 34 -8.92 8.35 5.58
CA TYR A 34 -8.26 9.64 5.75
C TYR A 34 -8.76 10.33 7.02
N PRO A 35 -7.86 11.03 7.74
CA PRO A 35 -8.26 11.86 8.86
C PRO A 35 -9.24 12.94 8.39
N PRO A 36 -10.11 13.42 9.28
CA PRO A 36 -11.09 14.42 8.91
C PRO A 36 -10.38 15.74 8.56
N LYS A 37 -10.92 16.47 7.57
CA LYS A 37 -10.34 17.77 7.18
C LYS A 37 -10.69 18.88 8.17
N ARG A 38 -11.75 18.70 8.95
CA ARG A 38 -12.23 19.60 10.01
C ARG A 38 -12.64 18.78 11.24
N PRO A 39 -12.53 19.31 12.47
CA PRO A 39 -12.82 18.56 13.70
C PRO A 39 -14.23 17.94 13.77
N ASP A 40 -15.20 18.53 13.07
CA ASP A 40 -16.62 18.15 13.02
C ASP A 40 -16.98 17.18 11.88
N THR A 41 -16.01 16.77 11.06
CA THR A 41 -16.23 15.92 9.89
C THR A 41 -15.89 14.46 10.16
N LYS A 42 -16.60 13.54 9.49
CA LYS A 42 -16.35 12.09 9.60
C LYS A 42 -15.09 11.68 8.84
N LEU A 43 -14.48 10.57 9.27
CA LEU A 43 -13.41 9.90 8.52
C LEU A 43 -13.88 9.54 7.11
N VAL A 44 -13.00 9.74 6.13
CA VAL A 44 -13.31 9.47 4.71
C VAL A 44 -12.62 8.19 4.28
N ARG A 45 -13.40 7.21 3.83
CA ARG A 45 -12.89 5.94 3.32
C ARG A 45 -12.08 6.14 2.04
N ALA A 46 -10.88 5.55 1.97
CA ALA A 46 -10.06 5.53 0.76
C ALA A 46 -10.60 4.49 -0.22
N ALA A 47 -11.59 4.86 -1.04
CA ALA A 47 -12.32 3.93 -1.91
C ALA A 47 -11.43 3.02 -2.77
N SER A 48 -10.40 3.55 -3.44
CA SER A 48 -9.50 2.74 -4.27
C SER A 48 -8.71 1.72 -3.47
N ALA A 49 -8.43 2.00 -2.21
CA ALA A 49 -7.72 1.06 -1.35
C ALA A 49 -8.63 -0.14 -0.98
N TRP A 50 -9.90 0.12 -0.71
CA TRP A 50 -10.85 -0.94 -0.35
C TRP A 50 -11.30 -1.83 -1.51
N ASN A 51 -11.10 -1.39 -2.75
CA ASN A 51 -11.46 -2.17 -3.94
C ASN A 51 -10.40 -3.20 -4.33
N VAL A 52 -9.22 -3.18 -3.71
CA VAL A 52 -8.16 -4.17 -3.96
C VAL A 52 -8.57 -5.51 -3.36
N ALA A 53 -8.55 -6.54 -4.20
CA ALA A 53 -8.88 -7.90 -3.81
C ALA A 53 -7.64 -8.77 -3.56
N ILE A 54 -7.84 -9.85 -2.81
CA ILE A 54 -6.81 -10.88 -2.65
C ILE A 54 -6.55 -11.51 -4.03
N GLY A 55 -5.27 -11.73 -4.33
CA GLY A 55 -4.80 -12.23 -5.63
C GLY A 55 -4.52 -11.13 -6.65
N ASP A 56 -4.99 -9.90 -6.46
CA ASP A 56 -4.67 -8.80 -7.38
C ASP A 56 -3.17 -8.52 -7.45
N THR A 57 -2.72 -7.86 -8.52
CA THR A 57 -1.31 -7.52 -8.71
C THR A 57 -1.07 -6.04 -8.49
N PHE A 58 -0.14 -5.68 -7.60
CA PHE A 58 0.43 -4.35 -7.54
C PHE A 58 1.69 -4.23 -8.37
N HIS A 59 1.74 -3.21 -9.20
CA HIS A 59 2.95 -2.64 -9.75
C HIS A 59 3.29 -1.40 -8.91
N ILE A 60 4.39 -1.48 -8.16
CA ILE A 60 4.86 -0.38 -7.32
C ILE A 60 5.79 0.49 -8.17
N TYR A 61 5.49 1.78 -8.19
CA TYR A 61 6.24 2.80 -8.86
C TYR A 61 6.70 3.85 -7.87
N PHE A 62 7.85 4.48 -8.14
CA PHE A 62 8.28 5.69 -7.47
C PHE A 62 8.10 6.87 -8.42
N GLY A 63 7.48 7.95 -7.93
CA GLY A 63 7.04 9.08 -8.75
C GLY A 63 7.52 10.44 -8.27
N ALA A 64 8.70 10.50 -7.65
CA ALA A 64 9.36 11.76 -7.29
C ALA A 64 10.33 12.20 -8.42
N ASN A 65 11.54 12.65 -8.09
CA ASN A 65 12.57 13.03 -9.07
C ASN A 65 12.96 11.85 -9.97
N GLU A 66 12.91 10.64 -9.43
CA GLU A 66 13.11 9.40 -10.18
C GLU A 66 11.77 8.74 -10.46
N LYS A 67 11.44 8.58 -11.74
CA LYS A 67 10.23 7.89 -12.20
C LYS A 67 10.59 6.47 -12.61
N ARG A 68 10.41 5.51 -11.72
CA ARG A 68 10.78 4.11 -12.00
C ARG A 68 9.81 3.10 -11.40
N HIS A 69 9.83 1.90 -11.97
CA HIS A 69 9.19 0.72 -11.40
C HIS A 69 10.10 0.12 -10.32
N LEU A 70 9.52 -0.23 -9.16
CA LEU A 70 10.24 -0.81 -8.02
C LEU A 70 10.03 -2.33 -7.91
N GLY A 71 8.90 -2.84 -8.40
CA GLY A 71 8.57 -4.26 -8.31
C GLY A 71 7.10 -4.55 -8.57
N SER A 72 6.80 -5.82 -8.86
CA SER A 72 5.45 -6.34 -9.04
C SER A 72 5.16 -7.37 -7.96
N TYR A 73 3.97 -7.34 -7.39
CA TYR A 73 3.62 -8.15 -6.22
C TYR A 73 2.18 -8.64 -6.32
N THR A 74 1.92 -9.85 -5.85
CA THR A 74 0.57 -10.37 -5.63
C THR A 74 0.08 -9.93 -4.25
N VAL A 75 -1.16 -9.49 -4.15
CA VAL A 75 -1.82 -9.15 -2.88
C VAL A 75 -2.26 -10.45 -2.22
N MET A 76 -1.76 -10.68 -1.01
CA MET A 76 -1.98 -11.93 -0.28
C MET A 76 -3.12 -11.80 0.72
N ASP A 77 -3.69 -12.94 1.12
CA ASP A 77 -4.65 -13.00 2.22
C ASP A 77 -3.92 -12.77 3.55
N PRO A 78 -4.21 -11.68 4.29
CA PRO A 78 -3.54 -11.40 5.55
C PRO A 78 -3.67 -12.55 6.56
N ALA A 79 -4.84 -13.18 6.61
CA ALA A 79 -5.12 -14.27 7.55
C ALA A 79 -4.30 -15.54 7.27
N LYS A 80 -3.78 -15.70 6.04
CA LYS A 80 -2.96 -16.86 5.62
C LYS A 80 -1.48 -16.53 5.54
N SER A 81 -1.09 -15.28 5.79
CA SER A 81 0.28 -14.80 5.59
C SER A 81 1.16 -14.91 6.83
N GLY A 82 0.66 -15.53 7.90
CA GLY A 82 1.37 -15.74 9.17
C GLY A 82 0.95 -14.75 10.27
N PRO A 83 1.55 -14.87 11.47
CA PRO A 83 1.08 -14.16 12.67
C PRO A 83 1.34 -12.64 12.66
N GLY A 84 2.15 -12.14 11.71
CA GLY A 84 2.49 -10.71 11.61
C GLY A 84 1.36 -9.81 11.12
N PHE A 85 0.26 -10.38 10.62
CA PHE A 85 -0.84 -9.63 10.03
C PHE A 85 -2.20 -10.19 10.48
N ALA A 86 -3.17 -9.29 10.67
CA ALA A 86 -4.57 -9.64 10.83
C ALA A 86 -5.38 -8.99 9.71
N LYS A 87 -6.53 -9.56 9.33
CA LYS A 87 -7.41 -8.95 8.34
C LYS A 87 -8.09 -7.71 8.92
N ALA A 88 -7.96 -6.56 8.25
CA ALA A 88 -8.63 -5.33 8.66
C ALA A 88 -10.03 -5.25 8.03
N GLY A 89 -11.06 -5.16 8.87
CA GLY A 89 -12.46 -5.08 8.45
C GLY A 89 -13.00 -6.33 7.73
N THR A 90 -14.21 -6.22 7.20
CA THR A 90 -14.96 -7.38 6.66
C THR A 90 -14.81 -7.58 5.15
N LYS A 91 -14.30 -6.58 4.41
CA LYS A 91 -14.19 -6.60 2.93
C LYS A 91 -12.78 -6.24 2.46
N GLY A 92 -12.39 -6.73 1.28
CA GLY A 92 -11.10 -6.42 0.65
C GLY A 92 -9.93 -7.22 1.22
N ALA A 93 -8.72 -6.85 0.79
CA ALA A 93 -7.45 -7.51 1.14
C ALA A 93 -6.63 -6.78 2.21
N PHE A 94 -7.28 -5.90 2.97
CA PHE A 94 -6.59 -5.03 3.92
C PHE A 94 -6.07 -5.79 5.13
N ALA A 95 -4.85 -5.44 5.55
CA ALA A 95 -4.17 -6.02 6.70
C ALA A 95 -3.93 -4.97 7.78
N GLU A 96 -4.15 -5.34 9.04
CA GLU A 96 -3.58 -4.69 10.22
C GLU A 96 -2.21 -5.29 10.52
N VAL A 97 -1.23 -4.44 10.79
CA VAL A 97 0.11 -4.88 11.20
C VAL A 97 0.09 -5.31 12.66
N ARG A 98 0.51 -6.55 12.92
CA ARG A 98 0.74 -7.10 14.27
C ARG A 98 2.21 -7.43 14.52
N ASP A 99 3.03 -7.44 13.47
CA ASP A 99 4.48 -7.60 13.55
C ASP A 99 5.13 -6.37 14.21
N THR A 100 5.82 -6.58 15.33
CA THR A 100 6.47 -5.52 16.10
C THR A 100 7.65 -4.90 15.35
N LYS A 101 8.45 -5.70 14.63
CA LYS A 101 9.59 -5.17 13.85
C LYS A 101 9.13 -4.28 12.70
N LEU A 102 8.05 -4.67 12.02
CA LEU A 102 7.44 -3.84 10.98
C LEU A 102 6.82 -2.57 11.59
N THR A 103 6.18 -2.69 12.75
CA THR A 103 5.64 -1.52 13.47
C THR A 103 6.77 -0.52 13.79
N ASP A 104 7.87 -0.99 14.37
CA ASP A 104 9.04 -0.16 14.69
C ASP A 104 9.66 0.47 13.45
N ALA A 105 9.78 -0.29 12.36
CA ALA A 105 10.27 0.23 11.07
C ALA A 105 9.36 1.33 10.50
N LEU A 106 8.04 1.22 10.67
CA LEU A 106 7.09 2.23 10.21
C LEU A 106 7.06 3.45 11.12
N THR A 107 7.21 3.27 12.44
CA THR A 107 7.27 4.37 13.41
C THR A 107 8.57 5.17 13.32
N SER A 108 9.69 4.53 13.01
CA SER A 108 10.98 5.21 12.86
C SER A 108 11.09 6.05 11.59
N MET A 109 10.16 5.91 10.64
CA MET A 109 10.21 6.63 9.37
C MET A 109 9.21 7.79 9.31
N PRO A 110 9.68 9.04 9.06
CA PRO A 110 8.80 10.17 8.81
C PRO A 110 7.81 9.86 7.69
N GLY A 111 6.56 10.31 7.81
CA GLY A 111 5.56 10.22 6.75
C GLY A 111 4.67 8.97 6.76
N TYR A 112 5.01 7.93 7.53
CA TYR A 112 4.06 6.87 7.86
C TYR A 112 3.28 7.23 9.12
N LYS A 113 1.97 7.00 9.08
CA LYS A 113 1.06 7.25 10.21
C LYS A 113 0.14 6.05 10.35
N MET A 114 -0.30 5.80 11.58
CA MET A 114 -1.36 4.85 11.85
C MET A 114 -2.66 5.30 11.18
N ASP A 115 -3.48 4.34 10.80
CA ASP A 115 -4.80 4.61 10.27
C ASP A 115 -5.69 5.16 11.39
N PRO A 116 -6.42 6.26 11.16
CA PRO A 116 -7.21 6.91 12.20
C PRO A 116 -8.47 6.11 12.60
N PHE A 117 -8.89 5.11 11.82
CA PHE A 117 -10.02 4.27 12.17
C PHE A 117 -9.58 3.00 12.92
N PHE A 118 -8.53 2.34 12.42
CA PHE A 118 -8.02 1.10 13.02
C PHE A 118 -7.00 1.32 14.14
N GLU A 119 -6.54 2.57 14.33
CA GLU A 119 -5.55 2.97 15.34
C GLU A 119 -4.23 2.17 15.30
N CYS A 120 -3.89 1.63 14.12
CA CYS A 120 -2.68 0.87 13.87
C CYS A 120 -2.19 1.09 12.43
N TYR A 121 -1.02 0.56 12.07
CA TYR A 121 -0.58 0.56 10.68
C TYR A 121 -1.39 -0.45 9.87
N VAL A 122 -1.90 0.00 8.72
CA VAL A 122 -2.67 -0.84 7.81
C VAL A 122 -2.15 -0.77 6.38
N GLY A 123 -2.45 -1.79 5.59
CA GLY A 123 -1.96 -1.90 4.22
C GLY A 123 -2.29 -3.24 3.58
N TYR A 124 -1.36 -3.74 2.77
CA TYR A 124 -1.51 -5.02 2.07
C TYR A 124 -0.31 -5.90 2.31
N VAL A 125 -0.57 -7.20 2.47
CA VAL A 125 0.47 -8.22 2.46
C VAL A 125 0.80 -8.59 1.01
N LEU A 126 2.08 -8.70 0.70
CA LEU A 126 2.61 -8.80 -0.64
C LEU A 126 3.47 -10.05 -0.84
N GLU A 127 3.36 -10.66 -2.01
CA GLU A 127 4.29 -11.68 -2.48
C GLU A 127 4.96 -11.22 -3.79
N PRO A 128 6.30 -11.21 -3.89
CA PRO A 128 6.98 -10.83 -5.12
C PRO A 128 6.52 -11.67 -6.32
N ARG A 129 6.14 -10.99 -7.40
CA ARG A 129 5.69 -11.63 -8.65
C ARG A 129 6.67 -11.32 -9.78
N ARG A 130 7.36 -12.35 -10.26
CA ARG A 130 8.35 -12.27 -11.34
C ARG A 130 7.72 -12.54 -12.71
N GLY A 131 8.37 -12.08 -13.78
CA GLY A 131 7.97 -12.39 -15.17
C GLY A 131 6.69 -11.70 -15.65
N VAL A 132 6.21 -10.66 -14.95
CA VAL A 132 5.01 -9.92 -15.35
C VAL A 132 5.39 -8.80 -16.32
N LEU A 133 4.61 -8.60 -17.38
CA LEU A 133 4.73 -7.42 -18.23
C LEU A 133 4.32 -6.16 -17.47
N VAL A 134 5.17 -5.14 -17.48
CA VAL A 134 4.97 -3.91 -16.71
C VAL A 134 5.01 -2.71 -17.65
N ARG A 135 4.02 -1.82 -17.53
CA ARG A 135 4.00 -0.54 -18.24
C ARG A 135 5.06 0.39 -17.63
N GLN A 136 5.75 1.20 -18.43
CA GLN A 136 6.68 2.17 -17.86
C GLN A 136 5.89 3.24 -17.07
N PHE A 137 6.53 3.88 -16.10
CA PHE A 137 5.89 4.90 -15.25
C PHE A 137 5.11 5.95 -16.08
N LYS A 138 5.72 6.41 -17.17
CA LYS A 138 5.18 7.45 -18.07
C LYS A 138 3.92 7.01 -18.82
N ASP A 139 3.72 5.70 -18.98
CA ASP A 139 2.57 5.12 -19.70
C ASP A 139 1.39 4.86 -18.75
N VAL A 140 1.60 5.04 -17.43
CA VAL A 140 0.55 4.94 -16.42
C VAL A 140 -0.13 6.31 -16.30
N ARG A 141 -1.44 6.36 -16.60
CA ARG A 141 -2.25 7.58 -16.46
C ARG A 141 -2.62 7.79 -15.00
N TRP A 142 -1.94 8.71 -14.31
CA TRP A 142 -2.24 9.09 -12.92
C TRP A 142 -3.26 10.24 -12.88
N PRO A 143 -4.54 10.00 -12.52
CA PRO A 143 -5.50 11.07 -12.35
C PRO A 143 -5.14 11.89 -11.10
N GLY A 144 -4.85 13.18 -11.28
CA GLY A 144 -4.53 14.11 -10.20
C GLY A 144 -3.48 13.59 -9.21
N GLN A 145 -3.80 13.67 -7.91
CA GLN A 145 -2.92 13.22 -6.83
C GLN A 145 -3.14 11.74 -6.41
N HIS A 146 -3.84 10.94 -7.22
CA HIS A 146 -4.07 9.54 -6.87
C HIS A 146 -2.75 8.77 -6.77
N THR A 147 -2.61 8.03 -5.69
CA THR A 147 -1.45 7.18 -5.38
C THR A 147 -1.72 5.69 -5.62
N LEU A 148 -2.97 5.33 -5.91
CA LEU A 148 -3.37 3.97 -6.22
C LEU A 148 -4.51 3.98 -7.25
N ILE A 149 -4.29 3.32 -8.38
CA ILE A 149 -5.24 3.21 -9.48
C ILE A 149 -5.30 1.80 -10.02
N GLN A 150 -6.47 1.40 -10.52
CA GLN A 150 -6.61 0.16 -11.27
C GLN A 150 -6.13 0.38 -12.71
N LEU A 151 -5.38 -0.59 -13.23
CA LEU A 151 -4.95 -0.61 -14.63
C LEU A 151 -6.02 -1.30 -15.49
N PRO A 152 -6.20 -0.87 -16.75
CA PRO A 152 -7.12 -1.50 -17.69
C PRO A 152 -6.66 -2.90 -18.09
#